data_AF-A0A2G6C5S4-F1
#
_entry.id   AF-A0A2G6C5S4-F1
#
_cell.length_a   1.000
_cell.length_b   1.000
_cell.length_c   1.000
_cell.angle_alpha   90.00
_cell.angle_beta   90.00
_cell.angle_gamma   90.00
#
_symmetry.space_group_name_H-M   'P 1'
#
loop_
_entity.id
_entity.type
_entity.pdbx_description
1 polymer ?
#
loop_
_entity_poly.entity_id
_entity_poly.type
_entity_poly.pdbx_seq_one_letter_code
_entity_poly.pdbx_strand_id
1 'polypeptide(L)'
;MKRLPQVTLESEFTIYDFDYIDDDEYLLAWTTTPWTLPANTAAAVNPSEEYSLIEHDDKKFYVATEALERVMQDEKHQPLEYKVLKTVSGEDLVGRKYEPLFINHGPEAHRVLAADFVTTADGTGIVHQAPAYGEDDYEISKKHGVPIVSLVDGDGNYTEGPWEGENIWEVNKTIAKTLLADGRALKIEYVRHEYPH
;
A
#
# COMPACT_ATOMS: atom_id res chain seq x y z
N MET A 1 -7.67 3.14 -26.84
CA MET A 1 -6.76 3.77 -25.86
C MET A 1 -7.60 4.53 -24.83
N LYS A 2 -7.86 3.96 -23.65
CA LYS A 2 -8.61 4.62 -22.57
C LYS A 2 -7.60 5.27 -21.61
N ARG A 3 -7.78 6.55 -21.27
CA ARG A 3 -7.10 7.18 -20.13
C ARG A 3 -7.77 6.68 -18.86
N LEU A 4 -7.26 5.59 -18.31
CA LEU A 4 -7.55 5.22 -16.94
C LEU A 4 -6.56 5.98 -16.04
N PRO A 5 -6.94 6.35 -14.81
CA PRO A 5 -5.96 6.88 -13.88
C PRO A 5 -4.93 5.76 -13.63
N GLN A 6 -3.65 6.01 -13.90
CA GLN A 6 -2.69 5.55 -12.91
C GLN A 6 -2.83 6.49 -11.74
N VAL A 7 -2.68 5.92 -10.56
CA VAL A 7 -2.49 6.66 -9.34
C VAL A 7 -1.11 6.21 -8.89
N THR A 8 -0.17 7.10 -8.64
CA THR A 8 0.78 6.87 -7.54
C THR A 8 -0.07 7.04 -6.32
N LEU A 9 -0.65 5.94 -5.85
CA LEU A 9 -1.18 5.94 -4.51
C LEU A 9 0.05 5.91 -3.65
N GLU A 10 0.14 6.89 -2.77
CA GLU A 10 0.59 6.52 -1.45
C GLU A 10 -0.53 5.74 -0.80
N SER A 11 -0.38 4.43 -0.75
CA SER A 11 -1.03 3.70 0.32
C SER A 11 -0.20 3.96 1.56
N GLU A 12 -0.57 4.93 2.40
CA GLU A 12 -0.22 4.82 3.81
C GLU A 12 -0.81 3.48 4.29
N PHE A 13 0.01 2.51 4.66
CA PHE A 13 -0.40 1.68 5.76
C PHE A 13 -0.09 2.44 7.04
N THR A 14 -0.94 2.35 8.03
CA THR A 14 -0.60 2.82 9.38
C THR A 14 -0.17 1.61 10.18
N ILE A 15 1.10 1.48 10.57
CA ILE A 15 1.51 0.38 11.46
C ILE A 15 0.97 0.69 12.85
N TYR A 16 0.31 -0.29 13.45
CA TYR A 16 0.05 -0.31 14.89
C TYR A 16 0.71 -1.57 15.45
N ASP A 17 1.75 -1.39 16.26
CA ASP A 17 2.35 -2.48 17.03
C ASP A 17 1.53 -2.78 18.29
N PHE A 18 1.54 -4.03 18.77
CA PHE A 18 0.85 -4.45 19.99
C PHE A 18 1.85 -4.87 21.06
N ASP A 19 2.17 -3.90 21.91
CA ASP A 19 2.45 -3.94 23.36
C ASP A 19 2.81 -2.53 23.85
N TYR A 20 3.06 -1.62 22.91
CA TYR A 20 3.21 -0.18 23.10
C TYR A 20 2.50 0.56 21.96
N ILE A 21 1.76 1.60 22.33
CA ILE A 21 1.38 2.67 21.42
C ILE A 21 2.66 3.49 21.17
N ASP A 22 3.27 3.39 19.99
CA ASP A 22 4.19 4.43 19.48
C ASP A 22 3.37 5.21 18.45
N ASP A 23 2.67 6.24 18.94
CA ASP A 23 1.39 6.79 18.42
C ASP A 23 1.32 7.21 16.93
N ASP A 24 2.40 7.21 16.13
CA ASP A 24 2.38 7.90 14.82
C ASP A 24 3.35 7.32 13.75
N GLU A 25 3.48 5.99 13.59
CA GLU A 25 4.29 5.36 12.52
C GLU A 25 3.43 4.68 11.43
N TYR A 26 3.77 4.92 10.16
CA TYR A 26 3.02 4.50 8.98
C TYR A 26 3.97 3.75 8.02
N LEU A 27 3.56 2.71 7.31
CA LEU A 27 4.26 2.25 6.10
C LEU A 27 3.80 3.11 4.92
N LEU A 28 4.73 3.50 4.07
CA LEU A 28 4.40 4.10 2.79
C LEU A 28 4.47 3.02 1.73
N ALA A 29 3.35 2.71 1.11
CA ALA A 29 3.24 1.75 0.03
C ALA A 29 2.74 2.39 -1.25
N TRP A 30 2.90 1.65 -2.34
CA TRP A 30 2.54 2.12 -3.66
C TRP A 30 1.73 1.10 -4.42
N THR A 31 0.75 1.59 -5.19
CA THR A 31 0.00 0.75 -6.12
C THR A 31 -0.48 1.56 -7.32
N THR A 32 -0.58 0.88 -8.45
CA THR A 32 -1.17 1.40 -9.69
C THR A 32 -2.63 0.97 -9.88
N THR A 33 -3.15 0.12 -8.98
CA THR A 33 -4.49 -0.48 -9.04
C THR A 33 -5.31 -0.16 -7.78
N PRO A 34 -5.73 1.11 -7.57
CA PRO A 34 -6.52 1.52 -6.41
C PRO A 34 -7.71 0.62 -6.08
N TRP A 35 -8.39 0.08 -7.10
CA TRP A 35 -9.54 -0.80 -6.94
C TRP A 35 -9.24 -2.10 -6.17
N THR A 36 -7.98 -2.48 -6.00
CA THR A 36 -7.62 -3.68 -5.21
C THR A 36 -7.51 -3.39 -3.72
N LEU A 37 -7.36 -2.12 -3.31
CA LEU A 37 -7.14 -1.74 -1.91
C LEU A 37 -8.24 -2.17 -0.93
N PRO A 38 -9.53 -2.20 -1.29
CA PRO A 38 -10.56 -2.67 -0.36
C PRO A 38 -10.38 -4.14 0.02
N ALA A 39 -9.74 -4.94 -0.85
CA ALA A 39 -9.43 -6.35 -0.63
C ALA A 39 -8.02 -6.59 -0.06
N ASN A 40 -7.33 -5.52 0.36
CA ASN A 40 -6.01 -5.65 0.96
C ASN A 40 -6.09 -6.49 2.24
N THR A 41 -5.20 -7.48 2.40
CA THR A 41 -5.15 -8.31 3.62
C THR A 41 -3.75 -8.44 4.22
N ALA A 42 -2.71 -7.94 3.54
CA ALA A 42 -1.35 -7.85 4.09
C ALA A 42 -0.55 -6.72 3.41
N ALA A 43 0.61 -6.43 3.99
CA ALA A 43 1.69 -5.68 3.36
C ALA A 43 2.90 -6.59 3.20
N ALA A 44 3.75 -6.33 2.22
CA ALA A 44 4.93 -7.12 1.92
C ALA A 44 6.18 -6.24 1.87
N VAL A 45 7.26 -6.72 2.51
CA VAL A 45 8.59 -6.09 2.54
C VAL A 45 9.65 -7.13 2.21
N ASN A 46 10.78 -6.68 1.67
CA ASN A 46 11.93 -7.56 1.49
C ASN A 46 12.76 -7.56 2.78
N PRO A 47 12.93 -8.72 3.46
CA PRO A 47 13.62 -8.76 4.75
C PRO A 47 15.11 -8.40 4.68
N SER A 48 15.72 -8.46 3.48
CA SER A 48 17.13 -8.13 3.26
C SER A 48 17.37 -6.65 2.96
N GLU A 49 16.32 -5.87 2.73
CA GLU A 49 16.40 -4.45 2.41
C GLU A 49 16.34 -3.57 3.67
N GLU A 50 16.87 -2.34 3.57
CA GLU A 50 16.80 -1.36 4.66
C GLU A 50 15.64 -0.38 4.47
N TYR A 51 14.92 -0.09 5.55
CA TYR A 51 13.78 0.81 5.59
C TYR A 51 14.05 1.99 6.53
N SER A 52 13.89 3.20 6.03
CA SER A 52 14.05 4.43 6.81
C SER A 52 12.70 4.87 7.34
N LEU A 53 12.63 5.12 8.66
CA LEU A 53 11.54 5.88 9.25
C LEU A 53 11.87 7.37 9.08
N ILE A 54 11.04 8.06 8.31
CA ILE A 54 11.13 9.51 8.10
C ILE A 54 10.00 10.23 8.81
N GLU A 55 10.17 11.51 9.09
CA GLU A 55 9.14 12.44 9.56
C GLU A 55 8.88 13.48 8.45
N HIS A 56 7.62 13.66 8.07
CA HIS A 56 7.15 14.64 7.10
C HIS A 56 5.75 15.11 7.51
N ASP A 57 5.54 16.44 7.58
CA ASP A 57 4.27 17.06 8.01
C ASP A 57 3.68 16.42 9.29
N ASP A 58 4.52 16.31 10.32
CA ASP A 58 4.20 15.73 11.64
C ASP A 58 3.77 14.25 11.64
N LYS A 59 3.94 13.54 10.52
CA LYS A 59 3.70 12.09 10.40
C LYS A 59 5.00 11.33 10.15
N LYS A 60 5.06 10.07 10.59
CA LYS A 60 6.28 9.24 10.41
C LYS A 60 6.05 8.07 9.47
N PHE A 61 6.85 7.94 8.41
CA PHE A 61 6.68 6.92 7.38
C PHE A 61 7.88 6.00 7.26
N TYR A 62 7.66 4.70 7.18
CA TYR A 62 8.62 3.74 6.68
C TYR A 62 8.58 3.72 5.16
N VAL A 63 9.76 3.84 4.56
CA VAL A 63 9.99 3.72 3.13
C VAL A 63 11.32 3.02 2.93
N ALA A 64 11.46 2.22 1.88
CA ALA A 64 12.76 1.65 1.56
C ALA A 64 13.79 2.77 1.39
N THR A 65 14.94 2.62 2.04
CA THR A 65 15.96 3.67 2.13
C THR A 65 16.45 4.06 0.75
N GLU A 66 16.59 3.10 -0.17
CA GLU A 66 16.96 3.37 -1.57
C GLU A 66 15.87 4.10 -2.38
N ALA A 67 14.60 3.96 -2.00
CA ALA A 67 13.48 4.61 -2.68
C ALA A 67 13.22 6.04 -2.18
N LEU A 68 13.81 6.42 -1.03
CA LEU A 68 13.45 7.61 -0.28
C LEU A 68 13.52 8.91 -1.10
N GLU A 69 14.63 9.17 -1.79
CA GLU A 69 14.81 10.39 -2.59
C GLU A 69 13.81 10.49 -3.75
N ARG A 70 13.39 9.35 -4.31
CA ARG A 70 12.41 9.28 -5.41
C ARG A 70 10.99 9.46 -4.88
N VAL A 71 10.68 8.88 -3.73
CA VAL A 71 9.35 8.93 -3.11
C VAL A 71 9.06 10.31 -2.53
N MET A 72 10.03 10.94 -1.87
CA MET A 72 9.89 12.25 -1.23
C MET A 72 10.06 13.41 -2.22
N GLN A 73 9.24 13.39 -3.27
CA GLN A 73 9.13 14.45 -4.28
C GLN A 73 7.65 14.81 -4.50
N ASP A 74 7.37 16.07 -4.81
CA ASP A 74 6.03 16.53 -5.19
C ASP A 74 5.66 16.09 -6.63
N GLU A 75 4.45 16.42 -7.08
CA GLU A 75 3.97 16.12 -8.44
C GLU A 75 4.81 16.78 -9.57
N LYS A 76 5.68 17.73 -9.22
CA LYS A 76 6.62 18.43 -10.14
C LYS A 76 8.05 17.92 -9.99
N HIS A 77 8.26 16.80 -9.30
CA HIS A 77 9.57 16.22 -8.99
C HIS A 77 10.48 17.17 -8.20
N GLN A 78 9.91 18.06 -7.39
CA GLN A 78 10.67 18.86 -6.44
C GLN A 78 10.78 18.10 -5.12
N PRO A 79 11.95 18.09 -4.47
CA PRO A 79 12.11 17.43 -3.17
C PRO A 79 11.13 17.97 -2.13
N LEU A 80 10.51 17.06 -1.38
CA LEU A 80 9.75 17.37 -0.17
C LEU A 80 10.69 17.42 1.03
N GLU A 81 10.37 18.26 2.02
CA GLU A 81 11.15 18.30 3.26
C GLU A 81 10.78 17.12 4.15
N TYR A 82 11.78 16.38 4.62
CA TYR A 82 11.61 15.29 5.58
C TYR A 82 12.84 15.16 6.47
N LYS A 83 12.69 14.43 7.57
CA LYS A 83 13.78 14.10 8.48
C LYS A 83 13.85 12.60 8.70
N VAL A 84 15.01 11.99 8.47
CA VAL A 84 15.24 10.59 8.83
C VAL A 84 15.38 10.47 10.34
N LEU A 85 14.54 9.64 10.96
CA LEU A 85 14.52 9.40 12.40
C LEU A 85 15.36 8.17 12.78
N LYS A 86 15.21 7.07 12.03
CA LYS A 86 15.96 5.82 12.20
C LYS A 86 15.91 4.99 10.92
N THR A 87 16.76 3.97 10.84
CA THR A 87 16.76 2.95 9.79
C THR A 87 16.66 1.58 10.45
N VAL A 88 15.89 0.69 9.86
CA VAL A 88 15.64 -0.69 10.32
C VAL A 88 15.77 -1.66 9.14
N SER A 89 16.00 -2.94 9.43
CA SER A 89 15.91 -3.97 8.39
C SER A 89 14.45 -4.28 8.05
N GLY A 90 14.19 -4.82 6.86
CA GLY A 90 12.86 -5.31 6.51
C GLY A 90 12.37 -6.40 7.46
N GLU A 91 13.28 -7.24 7.96
CA GLU A 91 12.99 -8.27 8.96
C GLU A 91 12.38 -7.67 10.25
N ASP A 92 12.83 -6.48 10.67
CA ASP A 92 12.30 -5.78 11.86
C ASP A 92 10.84 -5.30 11.68
N LEU A 93 10.36 -5.24 10.44
CA LEU A 93 8.98 -4.89 10.09
C LEU A 93 8.07 -6.13 9.97
N VAL A 94 8.63 -7.31 9.69
CA VAL A 94 7.85 -8.54 9.47
C VAL A 94 7.02 -8.89 10.71
N GLY A 95 5.75 -9.24 10.49
CA GLY A 95 4.82 -9.61 11.54
C GLY A 95 4.13 -8.43 12.24
N ARG A 96 4.61 -7.19 12.05
CA ARG A 96 3.92 -6.00 12.57
C ARG A 96 2.52 -5.89 11.99
N LYS A 97 1.56 -5.46 12.81
CA LYS A 97 0.17 -5.26 12.41
C LYS A 97 -0.05 -3.82 11.94
N TYR A 98 -1.10 -3.61 11.17
CA TYR A 98 -1.49 -2.29 10.67
C TYR A 98 -3.01 -2.16 10.63
N GLU A 99 -3.51 -0.93 10.63
CA GLU A 99 -4.95 -0.67 10.47
C GLU A 99 -5.32 -0.64 8.98
N PRO A 100 -6.40 -1.34 8.57
CA PRO A 100 -6.83 -1.38 7.18
C PRO A 100 -7.18 -0.01 6.60
N LEU A 101 -7.04 0.12 5.28
CA LEU A 101 -7.49 1.29 4.54
C LEU A 101 -9.02 1.43 4.50
N PHE A 102 -9.74 0.31 4.40
CA PHE A 102 -11.19 0.34 4.22
C PHE A 102 -11.93 -0.69 5.07
N ILE A 103 -11.59 -1.97 4.91
CA ILE A 103 -12.33 -3.09 5.49
C ILE A 103 -11.40 -3.92 6.35
N ASN A 104 -11.81 -4.22 7.58
CA ASN A 104 -11.11 -5.18 8.43
C ASN A 104 -11.51 -6.60 8.04
N HIS A 105 -10.54 -7.42 7.63
CA HIS A 105 -10.74 -8.78 7.10
C HIS A 105 -10.44 -9.86 8.14
N GLY A 106 -10.42 -9.49 9.41
CA GLY A 106 -10.30 -10.39 10.55
C GLY A 106 -8.89 -10.40 11.17
N PRO A 107 -8.73 -11.18 12.26
CA PRO A 107 -7.55 -11.12 13.13
C PRO A 107 -6.26 -11.64 12.49
N GLU A 108 -6.38 -12.45 11.44
CA GLU A 108 -5.26 -13.01 10.67
C GLU A 108 -4.85 -12.13 9.48
N ALA A 109 -5.60 -11.07 9.19
CA ALA A 109 -5.24 -10.09 8.17
C ALA A 109 -4.37 -8.96 8.76
N HIS A 110 -3.99 -8.04 7.89
CA HIS A 110 -3.43 -6.72 8.21
C HIS A 110 -2.14 -6.78 9.00
N ARG A 111 -1.18 -7.54 8.44
CA ARG A 111 0.21 -7.62 8.94
C ARG A 111 1.23 -7.59 7.82
N VAL A 112 2.47 -7.29 8.17
CA VAL A 112 3.61 -7.30 7.25
C VAL A 112 4.14 -8.72 7.05
N LEU A 113 4.36 -9.11 5.80
CA LEU A 113 4.90 -10.39 5.37
C LEU A 113 6.29 -10.19 4.73
N ALA A 114 7.16 -11.19 4.91
CA ALA A 114 8.45 -11.24 4.23
C ALA A 114 8.30 -11.75 2.79
N ALA A 115 8.75 -10.97 1.82
CA ALA A 115 8.58 -11.21 0.39
C ALA A 115 9.85 -10.86 -0.41
N ASP A 116 10.53 -11.89 -0.93
CA ASP A 116 11.78 -11.70 -1.70
C ASP A 116 11.55 -11.07 -3.08
N PHE A 117 10.31 -11.07 -3.58
CA PHE A 117 9.96 -10.43 -4.86
C PHE A 117 9.82 -8.91 -4.75
N VAL A 118 9.77 -8.37 -3.53
CA VAL A 118 9.68 -6.92 -3.31
C VAL A 118 11.02 -6.28 -3.65
N THR A 119 10.98 -5.25 -4.50
CA THR A 119 12.15 -4.48 -4.91
C THR A 119 12.00 -3.02 -4.50
N THR A 120 13.13 -2.31 -4.40
CA THR A 120 13.22 -0.88 -4.08
C THR A 120 13.28 0.02 -5.31
N ALA A 121 13.40 -0.59 -6.50
CA ALA A 121 13.59 0.11 -7.78
C ALA A 121 12.40 1.01 -8.12
N ASP A 122 11.19 0.53 -7.87
CA ASP A 122 9.93 1.23 -8.12
C ASP A 122 9.07 1.35 -6.85
N GLY A 123 8.15 2.31 -6.82
CA GLY A 123 7.26 2.52 -5.68
C GLY A 123 8.02 2.89 -4.40
N THR A 124 7.67 2.30 -3.27
CA THR A 124 8.25 2.66 -1.96
C THR A 124 9.09 1.53 -1.33
N GLY A 125 9.18 0.38 -2.01
CA GLY A 125 9.71 -0.87 -1.45
C GLY A 125 8.79 -1.54 -0.42
N ILE A 126 7.54 -1.11 -0.30
CA ILE A 126 6.49 -1.76 0.52
C ILE A 126 5.29 -1.98 -0.40
N VAL A 127 4.81 -3.22 -0.47
CA VAL A 127 3.79 -3.63 -1.45
C VAL A 127 2.52 -4.04 -0.73
N HIS A 128 1.38 -3.51 -1.15
CA HIS A 128 0.08 -3.99 -0.68
C HIS A 128 -0.29 -5.32 -1.30
N GLN A 129 -0.94 -6.17 -0.49
CA GLN A 129 -1.27 -7.53 -0.88
C GLN A 129 -2.77 -7.68 -0.95
N ALA A 130 -3.28 -7.96 -2.14
CA ALA A 130 -4.68 -8.23 -2.44
C ALA A 130 -4.79 -9.62 -3.10
N PRO A 131 -4.80 -10.71 -2.28
CA PRO A 131 -4.46 -12.06 -2.74
C PRO A 131 -5.41 -12.70 -3.75
N ALA A 132 -6.59 -12.13 -3.95
CA ALA A 132 -7.50 -12.59 -5.00
C ALA A 132 -7.13 -12.06 -6.41
N TYR A 133 -6.20 -11.09 -6.50
CA TYR A 133 -5.94 -10.31 -7.71
C TYR A 133 -4.47 -10.31 -8.17
N GLY A 134 -3.59 -11.04 -7.47
CA GLY A 134 -2.17 -11.20 -7.83
C GLY A 134 -1.67 -12.60 -7.51
N GLU A 135 -0.85 -13.17 -8.39
CA GLU A 135 -0.29 -14.53 -8.21
C GLU A 135 0.70 -14.57 -7.04
N ASP A 136 1.63 -13.62 -6.98
CA ASP A 136 2.59 -13.50 -5.88
C ASP A 136 1.87 -13.26 -4.54
N ASP A 137 0.89 -12.35 -4.52
CA ASP A 137 0.04 -12.06 -3.36
C ASP A 137 -0.71 -13.32 -2.87
N TYR A 138 -1.23 -14.13 -3.78
CA TYR A 138 -1.91 -15.38 -3.48
C TYR A 138 -0.97 -16.38 -2.80
N GLU A 139 0.20 -16.62 -3.40
CA GLU A 139 1.15 -17.62 -2.91
C GLU A 139 1.71 -17.25 -1.53
N ILE A 140 2.10 -15.99 -1.32
CA ILE A 140 2.61 -15.54 -0.02
C ILE A 140 1.52 -15.54 1.06
N SER A 141 0.30 -15.13 0.72
CA SER A 141 -0.81 -15.09 1.68
C SER A 141 -1.23 -16.48 2.09
N LYS A 142 -1.29 -17.42 1.13
CA LYS A 142 -1.54 -18.84 1.40
C LYS A 142 -0.47 -19.45 2.28
N LYS A 143 0.82 -19.17 2.01
CA LYS A 143 1.94 -19.64 2.82
C LYS A 143 1.85 -19.17 4.28
N HIS A 144 1.42 -17.93 4.49
CA HIS A 144 1.34 -17.34 5.83
C HIS A 144 -0.03 -17.46 6.49
N GLY A 145 -1.05 -18.02 5.81
CA GLY A 145 -2.40 -18.13 6.36
C GLY A 145 -3.15 -16.81 6.46
N VAL A 146 -2.82 -15.83 5.60
CA VAL A 146 -3.56 -14.56 5.49
C VAL A 146 -4.82 -14.79 4.66
N PRO A 147 -5.97 -14.18 5.02
CA PRO A 147 -7.21 -14.32 4.28
C PRO A 147 -7.08 -13.93 2.80
N ILE A 148 -7.71 -14.71 1.93
CA ILE A 148 -7.87 -14.41 0.51
C ILE A 148 -9.27 -13.86 0.32
N VAL A 149 -9.37 -12.58 -0.04
CA VAL A 149 -10.63 -11.85 -0.13
C VAL A 149 -10.84 -11.41 -1.57
N SER A 150 -11.99 -11.77 -2.15
CA SER A 150 -12.46 -11.24 -3.43
C SER A 150 -13.74 -10.45 -3.20
N LEU A 151 -13.73 -9.17 -3.56
CA LEU A 151 -14.84 -8.23 -3.41
C LEU A 151 -15.49 -7.87 -4.74
N VAL A 152 -15.09 -8.53 -5.83
CA VAL A 152 -15.45 -8.15 -7.21
C VAL A 152 -15.99 -9.37 -7.93
N ASP A 153 -17.08 -9.20 -8.67
CA ASP A 153 -17.70 -10.24 -9.49
C ASP A 153 -16.98 -10.45 -10.83
N GLY A 154 -17.49 -11.39 -11.64
CA GLY A 154 -16.91 -11.70 -12.96
C GLY A 154 -17.02 -10.58 -13.99
N ASP A 155 -17.85 -9.58 -13.76
CA ASP A 155 -18.04 -8.41 -14.63
C ASP A 155 -17.23 -7.19 -14.14
N GLY A 156 -16.50 -7.32 -13.02
CA GLY A 156 -15.68 -6.26 -12.47
C GLY A 156 -16.45 -5.27 -11.60
N ASN A 157 -17.61 -5.64 -11.04
CA ASN A 157 -18.36 -4.80 -10.11
C ASN A 157 -18.12 -5.24 -8.67
N TYR A 158 -18.02 -4.28 -7.75
CA TYR A 158 -17.91 -4.62 -6.33
C TYR A 158 -19.20 -5.26 -5.82
N THR A 159 -19.04 -6.36 -5.09
CA THR A 159 -20.14 -7.10 -4.48
C THR A 159 -20.45 -6.68 -3.05
N GLU A 160 -19.53 -5.94 -2.41
CA GLU A 160 -19.68 -5.43 -1.05
C GLU A 160 -18.73 -4.25 -0.79
N GLY A 161 -18.87 -3.60 0.38
CA GLY A 161 -18.00 -2.52 0.81
C GLY A 161 -18.42 -1.11 0.34
N PRO A 162 -17.56 -0.10 0.50
CA PRO A 162 -17.92 1.31 0.28
C PRO A 162 -18.35 1.67 -1.15
N TRP A 163 -18.02 0.82 -2.12
CA TRP A 163 -18.29 1.02 -3.54
C TRP A 163 -19.14 -0.11 -4.16
N GLU A 164 -19.93 -0.81 -3.35
CA GLU A 164 -20.83 -1.86 -3.82
C GLU A 164 -21.64 -1.42 -5.05
N GLY A 165 -21.60 -2.24 -6.10
CA GLY A 165 -22.25 -1.97 -7.40
C GLY A 165 -21.47 -1.09 -8.37
N GLU A 166 -20.39 -0.41 -7.94
CA GLU A 166 -19.52 0.34 -8.85
C GLU A 166 -18.54 -0.60 -9.57
N ASN A 167 -18.19 -0.23 -10.80
CA ASN A 167 -17.24 -0.96 -11.61
C ASN A 167 -15.78 -0.52 -11.33
N ILE A 168 -14.85 -1.49 -11.27
CA ILE A 168 -13.43 -1.25 -10.97
C ILE A 168 -12.78 -0.21 -11.90
N TRP A 169 -13.23 -0.09 -13.15
CA TRP A 169 -12.67 0.88 -14.11
C TRP A 169 -13.06 2.32 -13.81
N GLU A 170 -14.22 2.53 -13.17
CA GLU A 170 -14.80 3.85 -12.91
C GLU A 170 -14.35 4.40 -11.55
N VAL A 171 -14.22 3.51 -10.57
CA VAL A 171 -14.04 3.83 -9.15
C VAL A 171 -12.59 4.18 -8.74
N ASN A 172 -11.59 3.83 -9.56
CA ASN A 172 -10.16 4.06 -9.24
C ASN A 172 -9.86 5.52 -8.82
N LYS A 173 -10.46 6.49 -9.52
CA LYS A 173 -10.28 7.92 -9.20
C LYS A 173 -10.96 8.29 -7.89
N THR A 174 -12.10 7.69 -7.61
CA THR A 174 -12.88 7.92 -6.39
C THR A 174 -12.09 7.42 -5.19
N ILE A 175 -11.58 6.19 -5.23
CA ILE A 175 -10.76 5.60 -4.15
C ILE A 175 -9.56 6.48 -3.81
N ALA A 176 -8.79 6.89 -4.82
CA ALA A 176 -7.63 7.74 -4.61
C ALA A 176 -7.98 9.10 -3.97
N LYS A 177 -9.05 9.73 -4.45
CA LYS A 177 -9.52 11.00 -3.88
C LYS A 177 -10.05 10.85 -2.46
N THR A 178 -10.70 9.74 -2.14
CA THR A 178 -11.13 9.43 -0.78
C THR A 178 -9.93 9.34 0.15
N LEU A 179 -8.90 8.57 -0.22
CA LEU A 179 -7.68 8.46 0.60
C LEU A 179 -7.00 9.80 0.82
N LEU A 180 -6.87 10.62 -0.22
CA LEU A 180 -6.28 11.96 -0.08
C LEU A 180 -7.13 12.88 0.81
N ALA A 181 -8.45 12.86 0.64
CA ALA A 181 -9.37 13.67 1.45
C ALA A 181 -9.39 13.26 2.92
N ASP A 182 -9.20 11.96 3.20
CA ASP A 182 -9.12 11.39 4.54
C ASP A 182 -7.73 11.57 5.16
N GLY A 183 -6.78 12.19 4.43
CA GLY A 183 -5.40 12.37 4.87
C GLY A 183 -4.65 11.04 5.00
N ARG A 184 -5.01 10.03 4.19
CA ARG A 184 -4.41 8.68 4.14
C ARG A 184 -3.58 8.42 2.89
N ALA A 185 -3.26 9.49 2.17
CA ALA A 185 -2.37 9.48 1.02
C ALA A 185 -1.57 10.78 0.98
N LEU A 186 -0.25 10.66 0.77
CA LEU A 186 0.69 11.71 0.37
C LEU A 186 0.29 12.61 -0.78
N LYS A 187 0.12 11.92 -1.91
CA LYS A 187 0.04 12.46 -3.26
C LYS A 187 -0.65 11.46 -4.18
N ILE A 188 -1.12 11.98 -5.32
CA ILE A 188 -1.79 11.23 -6.38
C ILE A 188 -1.07 11.58 -7.70
N GLU A 189 -0.29 10.67 -8.26
CA GLU A 189 0.33 10.92 -9.58
C GLU A 189 -0.35 10.12 -10.69
N TYR A 190 -0.35 10.64 -11.92
CA TYR A 190 -0.94 9.96 -13.07
C TYR A 190 0.14 9.51 -14.04
N VAL A 191 0.39 8.21 -14.09
CA VAL A 191 1.37 7.60 -14.99
C VAL A 191 0.63 7.01 -16.23
N ARG A 192 1.34 6.55 -17.27
CA ARG A 192 0.74 5.76 -18.36
C ARG A 192 1.38 4.38 -18.43
N HIS A 193 0.61 3.32 -18.23
CA HIS A 193 1.04 1.94 -18.45
C HIS A 193 0.15 1.23 -19.49
N GLU A 194 0.73 0.23 -20.16
CA GLU A 194 -0.04 -0.75 -20.91
C GLU A 194 -0.58 -1.80 -19.94
N TYR A 195 -1.89 -2.07 -20.01
CA TYR A 195 -2.54 -3.14 -19.25
C TYR A 195 -2.82 -4.30 -20.21
N PRO A 196 -2.57 -5.56 -19.82
CA PRO A 196 -2.95 -6.71 -20.63
C PRO A 196 -4.46 -6.70 -20.90
N HIS A 197 -4.84 -6.96 -22.15
CA HIS A 197 -6.23 -7.01 -22.63
C HIS A 197 -6.80 -8.41 -22.61
#